data_AF-A0AAW1V9A9-F1
#
_entry.id   AF-A0AAW1V9A9-F1
#
_cell.length_a   1.000
_cell.length_b   1.000
_cell.length_c   1.000
_cell.angle_alpha   90.00
_cell.angle_beta   90.00
_cell.angle_gamma   90.00
#
_symmetry.space_group_name_H-M   'P 1'
#
loop_
_entity.id
_entity.type
_entity.pdbx_description
1 polymer ?
#
loop_
_entity_poly.entity_id
_entity_poly.type
_entity_poly.pdbx_seq_one_letter_code
_entity_poly.pdbx_strand_id
1 'polypeptide(L)'
;MLSKRTPNIKTNRLFLTPNPNWQKTKIWYKNCPVGLNQLSKWTRLAAESIGLDTKKQKISNHSNRSSAVSILAHSGANLQEIIKITGHSSSESLKPYLKLTNEHHGKILEKIRNKQDSANSTITITSDPTSKDNTTNIYYNNCTFNFNQ
;
A
#
# COMPACT_ATOMS: atom_id res chain seq x y z
N MET A 1 -31.25 30.41 -2.99
CA MET A 1 -29.97 30.19 -3.71
C MET A 1 -30.09 29.15 -4.83
N LEU A 2 -30.59 27.93 -4.56
CA LEU A 2 -30.81 26.91 -5.61
C LEU A 2 -31.81 27.34 -6.70
N SER A 3 -32.79 28.17 -6.35
CA SER A 3 -33.78 28.75 -7.26
C SER A 3 -33.23 29.70 -8.33
N LYS A 4 -31.95 30.12 -8.20
CA LYS A 4 -31.28 30.98 -9.19
C LYS A 4 -30.44 30.18 -10.20
N ARG A 5 -30.43 28.84 -10.11
CA ARG A 5 -29.74 28.00 -11.08
C ARG A 5 -30.52 27.94 -12.39
N THR A 6 -29.81 28.10 -13.50
CA THR A 6 -30.34 27.83 -14.84
C THR A 6 -30.59 26.33 -15.04
N PRO A 7 -31.61 25.94 -15.83
CA PRO A 7 -32.03 24.55 -16.00
C PRO A 7 -30.96 23.62 -16.62
N ASN A 8 -29.95 24.18 -17.28
CA ASN A 8 -28.89 23.42 -17.93
C ASN A 8 -27.80 22.92 -16.95
N ILE A 9 -27.86 23.29 -15.66
CA ILE A 9 -26.87 22.89 -14.65
C ILE A 9 -27.24 21.51 -14.09
N LYS A 10 -26.37 20.52 -14.31
CA LYS A 10 -26.53 19.13 -13.85
C LYS A 10 -25.79 18.84 -12.54
N THR A 11 -24.88 19.73 -12.14
CA THR A 11 -24.10 19.55 -10.90
C THR A 11 -24.80 20.15 -9.68
N ASN A 12 -24.69 19.47 -8.54
CA ASN A 12 -25.24 19.96 -7.27
C ASN A 12 -24.34 21.01 -6.58
N ARG A 13 -23.17 21.35 -7.14
CA ARG A 13 -22.21 22.29 -6.53
C ARG A 13 -22.58 23.76 -6.78
N LEU A 14 -22.44 24.60 -5.76
CA LEU A 14 -22.90 26.01 -5.80
C LEU A 14 -22.15 26.86 -6.82
N PHE A 15 -20.85 26.61 -7.00
CA PHE A 15 -19.99 27.38 -7.88
C PHE A 15 -19.61 26.60 -9.14
N LEU A 16 -19.79 27.23 -10.30
CA LEU A 16 -19.47 26.68 -11.61
C LEU A 16 -18.22 27.32 -12.19
N THR A 17 -17.47 26.53 -12.97
CA THR A 17 -16.26 27.04 -13.62
C THR A 17 -16.63 28.06 -14.70
N PRO A 18 -16.04 29.27 -14.72
CA PRO A 18 -16.23 30.22 -15.80
C PRO A 18 -15.84 29.63 -17.16
N ASN A 19 -16.62 29.90 -18.19
CA ASN A 19 -16.28 29.47 -19.53
C ASN A 19 -15.39 30.52 -20.22
N PRO A 20 -14.11 30.25 -20.51
CA PRO A 20 -13.24 31.23 -21.16
C PRO A 20 -13.69 31.54 -22.60
N ASN A 21 -14.44 30.64 -23.24
CA ASN A 21 -14.93 30.80 -24.61
C ASN A 21 -16.38 31.33 -24.66
N TRP A 22 -16.87 31.96 -23.58
CA TRP A 22 -18.25 32.37 -23.46
C TRP A 22 -18.72 33.34 -24.54
N GLN A 23 -17.82 34.16 -25.09
CA GLN A 23 -18.15 35.10 -26.17
C GLN A 23 -18.62 34.36 -27.45
N LYS A 24 -18.05 33.17 -27.70
CA LYS A 24 -18.40 32.30 -28.84
C LYS A 24 -19.64 31.46 -28.57
N THR A 25 -19.74 30.86 -27.38
CA THR A 25 -20.83 29.93 -27.05
C THR A 25 -22.07 30.62 -26.47
N LYS A 26 -21.99 31.92 -26.15
CA LYS A 26 -22.99 32.72 -25.41
C LYS A 26 -23.33 32.19 -24.02
N ILE A 27 -22.58 31.21 -23.52
CA ILE A 27 -22.75 30.62 -22.18
C ILE A 27 -21.53 30.97 -21.33
N TRP A 28 -21.75 31.74 -20.25
CA TRP A 28 -20.70 32.28 -19.38
C TRP A 28 -20.09 31.27 -18.40
N TYR A 29 -20.69 30.09 -18.24
CA TYR A 29 -20.25 29.04 -17.32
C TYR A 29 -20.12 27.67 -18.01
N LYS A 30 -19.34 26.78 -17.39
CA LYS A 30 -19.30 25.35 -17.72
C LYS A 30 -20.18 24.59 -16.73
N ASN A 31 -20.82 23.51 -17.18
CA ASN A 31 -21.60 22.63 -16.32
C ASN A 31 -20.69 21.70 -15.49
N CYS A 32 -19.67 22.26 -14.86
CA CYS A 32 -18.75 21.57 -13.99
C CYS A 32 -18.41 22.46 -12.79
N PRO A 33 -18.18 21.86 -11.61
CA PRO A 33 -17.85 22.63 -10.43
C PRO A 33 -16.52 23.36 -10.60
N VAL A 34 -16.41 24.53 -9.96
CA VAL A 34 -15.11 25.21 -9.81
C VAL A 34 -14.13 24.25 -9.17
N GLY A 35 -12.90 24.22 -9.70
CA GLY A 35 -11.81 23.45 -9.10
C GLY A 35 -11.78 21.97 -9.52
N LEU A 36 -12.64 21.54 -10.44
CA LEU A 36 -12.59 20.17 -10.96
C LEU A 36 -11.17 19.84 -11.46
N ASN A 37 -10.61 18.73 -10.99
CA ASN A 37 -9.26 18.22 -11.33
C ASN A 37 -8.07 19.11 -10.95
N GLN A 38 -8.25 20.18 -10.17
CA GLN A 38 -7.14 21.04 -9.75
C GLN A 38 -6.12 20.30 -8.89
N LEU A 39 -6.59 19.47 -7.94
CA LEU A 39 -5.68 18.68 -7.09
C LEU A 39 -4.79 17.75 -7.91
N SER A 40 -5.38 17.04 -8.90
CA SER A 40 -4.60 16.17 -9.80
C SER A 40 -3.56 16.97 -10.61
N LYS A 41 -3.90 18.19 -11.03
CA LYS A 41 -2.96 19.10 -11.71
C LYS A 41 -1.83 19.53 -10.78
N TRP A 42 -2.14 19.92 -9.55
CA TRP A 42 -1.15 20.33 -8.56
C TRP A 42 -0.23 19.19 -8.16
N THR A 43 -0.75 17.98 -7.95
CA THR A 43 0.06 16.79 -7.68
C THR A 43 1.07 16.54 -8.79
N ARG A 44 0.66 16.63 -10.06
CA ARG A 44 1.58 16.48 -11.20
C ARG A 44 2.64 17.58 -11.22
N LEU A 45 2.23 18.84 -11.06
CA LEU A 45 3.15 19.98 -11.04
C LEU A 45 4.17 19.89 -9.89
N ALA A 46 3.72 19.47 -8.71
CA ALA A 46 4.58 19.26 -7.56
C ALA A 46 5.60 18.14 -7.81
N ALA A 47 5.18 17.03 -8.43
CA ALA A 47 6.08 15.95 -8.83
C ALA A 47 7.14 16.41 -9.84
N GLU A 48 6.74 17.23 -10.82
CA GLU A 48 7.67 17.83 -11.79
C GLU A 48 8.64 18.80 -11.11
N SER A 49 8.18 19.63 -10.16
CA SER A 49 9.05 20.60 -9.49
C SER A 49 10.12 19.97 -8.60
N ILE A 50 9.87 18.77 -8.06
CA ILE A 50 10.86 18.03 -7.27
C ILE A 50 11.76 17.12 -8.13
N GLY A 51 11.62 17.17 -9.46
CA GLY A 51 12.45 16.40 -10.40
C GLY A 51 12.07 14.93 -10.54
N LEU A 52 10.85 14.52 -10.16
CA LEU A 52 10.40 13.15 -10.45
C LEU A 52 10.13 12.97 -11.95
N ASP A 53 10.52 11.82 -12.49
CA ASP A 53 10.23 11.44 -13.87
C ASP A 53 8.75 11.07 -14.03
N THR A 54 7.91 12.09 -14.24
CA THR A 54 6.47 11.96 -14.47
C THR A 54 6.14 11.37 -15.84
N LYS A 55 7.12 11.24 -16.76
CA LYS A 55 6.92 10.66 -18.09
C LYS A 55 7.02 9.14 -18.04
N LYS A 56 7.98 8.61 -17.28
CA LYS A 56 8.16 7.17 -17.09
C LYS A 56 7.13 6.57 -16.14
N GLN A 57 6.77 7.29 -15.07
CA GLN A 57 5.80 6.85 -14.07
C GLN A 57 4.75 7.94 -13.84
N LYS A 58 3.48 7.59 -14.06
CA LYS A 58 2.38 8.54 -13.86
C LYS A 58 2.15 8.76 -12.37
N ILE A 59 2.57 9.91 -11.87
CA ILE A 59 2.27 10.36 -10.51
C ILE A 59 0.90 11.02 -10.48
N SER A 60 0.00 10.48 -9.65
CA SER A 60 -1.36 10.97 -9.48
C SER A 60 -1.79 10.93 -8.01
N ASN A 61 -2.97 11.46 -7.70
CA ASN A 61 -3.52 11.36 -6.35
C ASN A 61 -3.65 9.91 -5.88
N HIS A 62 -3.86 8.96 -6.80
CA HIS A 62 -3.88 7.54 -6.47
C HIS A 62 -2.49 7.05 -6.02
N SER A 63 -1.42 7.52 -6.66
CA SER A 63 -0.04 7.22 -6.26
C SER A 63 0.22 7.73 -4.83
N ASN A 64 -0.24 8.94 -4.50
CA ASN A 64 -0.12 9.47 -3.13
C ASN A 64 -0.88 8.62 -2.11
N ARG A 65 -2.10 8.17 -2.45
CA ARG A 65 -2.87 7.24 -1.60
C ARG A 65 -2.11 5.92 -1.41
N SER A 66 -1.58 5.34 -2.49
CA SER A 66 -0.78 4.11 -2.44
C SER A 66 0.45 4.26 -1.55
N SER A 67 1.19 5.35 -1.68
CA SER A 67 2.35 5.65 -0.82
C SER A 67 1.94 5.81 0.64
N ALA A 68 0.85 6.50 0.94
CA ALA A 68 0.34 6.64 2.30
C ALA A 68 -0.07 5.29 2.92
N VAL A 69 -0.73 4.42 2.15
CA VAL A 69 -1.09 3.06 2.59
C VAL A 69 0.17 2.24 2.90
N SER A 70 1.18 2.29 2.02
CA SER A 70 2.47 1.63 2.26
C SER A 70 3.16 2.15 3.53
N ILE A 71 3.19 3.47 3.75
CA ILE A 71 3.80 4.05 4.96
C ILE A 71 3.08 3.57 6.22
N LEU A 72 1.75 3.56 6.23
CA LEU A 72 0.95 3.06 7.36
C LEU A 72 1.18 1.56 7.60
N ALA A 73 1.31 0.77 6.54
CA ALA A 73 1.65 -0.64 6.65
C ALA A 73 3.05 -0.84 7.25
N HIS A 74 4.03 -0.04 6.81
CA HIS A 74 5.40 -0.11 7.33
C HIS A 74 5.55 0.40 8.78
N SER A 75 4.70 1.34 9.21
CA SER A 75 4.70 1.80 10.61
C SER A 75 4.15 0.78 11.60
N GLY A 76 3.65 -0.38 11.12
CA GLY A 76 3.14 -1.46 11.95
C GLY A 76 1.71 -1.23 12.46
N ALA A 77 0.93 -0.35 11.82
CA ALA A 77 -0.47 -0.14 12.16
C ALA A 77 -1.29 -1.42 11.90
N ASN A 78 -2.37 -1.62 12.66
CA ASN A 78 -3.21 -2.81 12.48
C ASN A 78 -3.90 -2.75 11.11
N LEU A 79 -3.97 -3.89 10.42
CA LEU A 79 -4.60 -4.00 9.11
C LEU A 79 -6.03 -3.44 9.09
N GLN A 80 -6.81 -3.68 10.14
CA GLN A 80 -8.19 -3.21 10.27
C GLN A 80 -8.26 -1.67 10.38
N GLU A 81 -7.30 -1.05 11.07
CA GLU A 81 -7.21 0.40 11.19
C GLU A 81 -6.85 1.01 9.84
N ILE A 82 -5.90 0.41 9.13
CA ILE A 82 -5.51 0.88 7.79
C ILE A 82 -6.69 0.76 6.83
N ILE A 83 -7.42 -0.35 6.84
CA ILE A 83 -8.64 -0.55 6.03
C ILE A 83 -9.65 0.57 6.32
N LYS A 84 -9.92 0.85 7.60
CA LYS A 84 -10.87 1.89 8.03
C LYS A 84 -10.44 3.29 7.58
N ILE A 85 -9.16 3.64 7.76
CA ILE A 85 -8.63 4.97 7.41
C ILE A 85 -8.58 5.16 5.89
N THR A 86 -8.16 4.12 5.18
CA THR A 86 -7.90 4.21 3.73
C THR A 86 -9.13 3.87 2.88
N GLY A 87 -10.20 3.35 3.49
CA GLY A 87 -11.46 3.02 2.83
C GLY A 87 -11.37 1.78 1.93
N HIS A 88 -10.55 0.79 2.29
CA HIS A 88 -10.54 -0.50 1.59
C HIS A 88 -11.70 -1.36 2.07
N SER A 89 -12.24 -2.20 1.19
CA SER A 89 -13.36 -3.09 1.52
C SER A 89 -12.91 -4.41 2.13
N SER A 90 -11.65 -4.80 1.89
CA SER A 90 -11.11 -6.10 2.32
C SER A 90 -9.63 -6.03 2.66
N SER A 91 -9.19 -6.95 3.51
CA SER A 91 -7.77 -7.17 3.85
C SER A 91 -6.92 -7.57 2.65
N GLU A 92 -7.52 -8.30 1.71
CA GLU A 92 -6.85 -8.84 0.52
C GLU A 92 -6.36 -7.71 -0.39
N SER A 93 -7.16 -6.64 -0.51
CA SER A 93 -6.79 -5.46 -1.30
C SER A 93 -5.57 -4.70 -0.74
N LEU A 94 -5.21 -4.98 0.51
CA LEU A 94 -4.05 -4.38 1.17
C LEU A 94 -2.76 -5.19 0.99
N LYS A 95 -2.84 -6.47 0.60
CA LYS A 95 -1.67 -7.37 0.43
C LYS A 95 -0.54 -6.77 -0.43
N PRO A 96 -0.80 -6.05 -1.53
CA PRO A 96 0.26 -5.45 -2.34
C PRO A 96 1.10 -4.39 -1.60
N TYR A 97 0.53 -3.78 -0.54
CA TYR A 97 1.19 -2.75 0.26
C TYR A 97 1.95 -3.33 1.46
N LEU A 98 1.66 -4.58 1.85
CA LEU A 98 2.36 -5.32 2.91
C LEU A 98 3.69 -5.91 2.43
N LYS A 99 4.20 -5.50 1.26
CA LYS A 99 5.48 -5.98 0.74
C LYS A 99 6.57 -5.72 1.77
N LEU A 100 7.16 -6.81 2.25
CA LEU A 100 8.25 -6.78 3.21
C LEU A 100 9.43 -6.05 2.55
N THR A 101 9.80 -4.89 3.10
CA THR A 101 11.03 -4.20 2.73
C THR A 101 12.23 -4.98 3.26
N ASN A 102 13.41 -4.78 2.67
CA ASN A 102 14.66 -5.39 3.17
C ASN A 102 14.89 -5.09 4.66
N GLU A 103 14.49 -3.90 5.12
CA GLU A 103 14.53 -3.52 6.53
C GLU A 103 13.60 -4.38 7.40
N HIS A 104 12.40 -4.69 6.92
CA HIS A 104 11.47 -5.56 7.62
C HIS A 104 11.99 -7.00 7.67
N HIS A 105 12.61 -7.49 6.60
CA HIS A 105 13.33 -8.77 6.62
C HIS A 105 14.44 -8.77 7.66
N GLY A 106 15.25 -7.70 7.75
CA GLY A 106 16.27 -7.55 8.79
C GLY A 106 15.70 -7.66 10.20
N LYS A 107 14.61 -6.94 10.50
CA LYS A 107 13.93 -7.00 11.81
C LYS A 107 13.35 -8.37 12.13
N ILE A 108 12.85 -9.10 11.13
CA ILE A 108 12.39 -10.49 11.31
C ILE A 108 13.58 -11.39 11.64
N LEU A 109 14.67 -11.29 10.89
CA LEU A 109 15.88 -12.09 11.10
C LEU A 109 16.50 -11.83 12.49
N GLU A 110 16.56 -10.58 12.94
CA GLU A 110 16.99 -10.23 14.30
C GLU A 110 16.10 -10.90 15.36
N LYS A 111 14.78 -10.83 15.21
CA LYS A 111 13.84 -11.49 16.14
C LYS A 111 13.98 -13.01 16.15
N ILE A 112 14.25 -13.63 15.00
CA ILE A 112 14.48 -15.08 14.89
C ILE A 112 15.80 -15.45 15.58
N ARG A 113 16.87 -14.70 15.30
CA ARG A 113 18.19 -14.91 15.90
C ARG A 113 18.14 -14.80 17.43
N ASN A 114 17.51 -13.74 17.96
CA ASN A 114 17.39 -13.54 19.41
C ASN A 114 16.53 -14.61 20.11
N LYS A 115 15.66 -15.32 19.38
CA LYS A 115 14.89 -16.45 19.93
C LYS A 115 15.74 -17.73 20.07
N GLN A 116 16.81 -17.88 19.30
CA GLN A 116 17.69 -19.05 19.38
C GLN A 116 18.59 -18.98 20.62
N ASP A 117 19.02 -17.78 21.02
CA ASP A 117 19.91 -17.60 22.18
C ASP A 117 19.23 -17.86 23.54
N SER A 118 17.90 -17.85 23.61
CA SER A 118 17.14 -18.27 24.81
C SER A 118 16.82 -19.77 24.88
N ALA A 119 17.24 -20.56 23.89
CA ALA A 119 17.01 -22.01 23.84
C ALA A 119 18.29 -22.85 24.02
N ASN A 120 19.37 -22.27 24.55
CA ASN A 120 20.54 -23.04 24.96
C ASN A 120 20.33 -23.68 26.33
N SER A 121 19.52 -24.75 26.35
CA SER A 121 19.63 -25.78 27.39
C SER A 121 20.91 -26.56 27.11
N THR A 122 21.89 -26.45 28.01
CA THR A 122 23.18 -27.14 27.99
C THR A 122 23.02 -28.63 27.63
N ILE A 123 23.43 -29.02 26.43
CA ILE A 123 23.67 -30.43 26.09
C ILE A 123 25.11 -30.73 26.51
N THR A 124 25.25 -31.46 27.62
CA THR A 124 26.54 -32.02 28.05
C THR A 124 26.94 -33.12 27.06
N ILE A 125 27.92 -32.84 26.22
CA ILE A 125 28.56 -33.83 25.35
C ILE A 125 29.68 -34.49 26.15
N THR A 126 29.42 -35.67 26.71
CA THR A 126 30.48 -36.58 27.17
C THR A 126 31.11 -37.20 25.93
N SER A 127 32.35 -36.82 25.65
CA SER A 127 33.17 -37.39 24.58
C SER A 127 33.68 -38.76 24.97
N ASP A 128 33.24 -39.80 24.26
CA ASP A 128 33.98 -41.05 24.09
C ASP A 128 34.23 -41.30 22.59
N PRO A 129 35.44 -41.71 22.16
CA PRO A 129 35.86 -41.60 20.78
C PRO A 129 35.77 -42.94 20.05
N THR A 130 34.80 -43.14 19.14
CA THR A 130 35.03 -43.96 17.93
C THR A 130 33.96 -43.75 16.86
N SER A 131 34.35 -42.99 15.83
CA SER A 131 34.01 -43.08 14.40
C SER A 131 33.00 -44.18 13.95
N LYS A 132 31.82 -43.77 13.44
CA LYS A 132 31.48 -43.70 11.99
C LYS A 132 29.95 -43.57 11.80
N ASP A 133 29.58 -42.64 10.92
CA ASP A 133 28.34 -42.49 10.15
C ASP A 133 27.01 -42.78 10.85
N ASN A 134 26.25 -41.74 11.21
CA ASN A 134 24.81 -41.88 11.44
C ASN A 134 24.04 -40.62 11.03
N THR A 135 23.31 -40.76 9.92
CA THR A 135 22.11 -40.02 9.54
C THR A 135 21.24 -39.71 10.75
N THR A 136 21.13 -38.43 11.11
CA THR A 136 20.18 -37.97 12.14
C THR A 136 18.78 -37.97 11.55
N ASN A 137 18.00 -38.99 11.93
CA ASN A 137 16.57 -39.11 11.65
C ASN A 137 15.81 -37.86 12.11
N ILE A 138 15.26 -37.10 11.16
CA ILE A 138 14.34 -36.00 11.41
C ILE A 138 12.93 -36.59 11.47
N TYR A 139 12.33 -36.57 12.66
CA TYR A 139 10.97 -37.08 12.88
C TYR A 139 9.94 -36.01 12.49
N TYR A 140 9.31 -36.16 11.32
CA TYR A 140 8.16 -35.35 10.93
C TYR A 140 6.89 -36.00 11.48
N ASN A 141 6.42 -35.57 12.65
CA ASN A 141 5.11 -35.97 13.13
C ASN A 141 4.04 -35.22 12.34
N ASN A 142 3.25 -35.97 11.57
CA ASN A 142 1.98 -35.58 10.94
C ASN A 142 2.02 -34.99 9.51
N CYS A 143 2.79 -35.58 8.59
CA CYS A 143 2.62 -35.33 7.16
C CYS A 143 2.23 -36.62 6.42
N THR A 144 0.98 -36.71 5.94
CA THR A 144 0.54 -37.78 5.03
C THR A 144 0.73 -37.31 3.59
N PHE A 145 1.61 -37.95 2.84
CA PHE A 145 1.78 -37.73 1.40
C PHE A 145 1.16 -38.90 0.64
N ASN A 146 0.02 -38.66 -0.01
CA ASN A 146 -0.58 -39.63 -0.91
C ASN A 146 -0.07 -39.39 -2.33
N PHE A 147 0.59 -40.39 -2.91
CA PHE A 147 0.89 -40.45 -4.32
C PHE A 147 -0.05 -41.48 -4.96
N ASN A 148 -0.99 -41.01 -5.77
CA ASN A 148 -1.73 -41.88 -6.68
C ASN A 148 -0.88 -42.04 -7.95
N GLN A 149 -0.64 -43.28 -8.34
CA GLN A 149 0.04 -43.67 -9.58
C GLN A 149 -0.92 -43.60 -10.76
#